data_AF-A0A2H0RNP9-F1
#
_entry.id   AF-A0A2H0RNP9-F1
#
_cell.length_a   1.000
_cell.length_b   1.000
_cell.length_c   1.000
_cell.angle_alpha   90.00
_cell.angle_beta   90.00
_cell.angle_gamma   90.00
#
_symmetry.space_group_name_H-M   'P 1'
#
loop_
_entity.id
_entity.type
_entity.pdbx_description
1 polymer ?
#
loop_
_entity_poly.entity_id
_entity_poly.type
_entity_poly.pdbx_seq_one_letter_code
_entity_poly.pdbx_strand_id
1 'polypeptide(L)'
;MPRRAKERTLSAIRFGREGWLYLGMVCLLAYFTYLHGYAQPNGAYWDENYYIADAQKELNGVFYMQFHPPLGKLLIGLGEMLIDANEYDDQFLGTDHGKDFPENFSFAGYRFFPVFLGWLSAPLLFLTFFLLTRKHLLALFLSFLYIFDNALIVHSRGAMLDAPMLTFAILTILLCIIIVTRRWKRLWALALLSAAFGCAFALVITTKMQGAYLFLLFPAAALRFVKDWRRLLTLFCASSLGFLVIFVAVWQIHFSLGSTINPELSNEGYYRASQEYKTILQEGRNRSLAAFPVMLTAALKFIPQYNQGIPDLDMCKWDENGSPVWWWPLGGKCINYRWATNDNVHYQYLTLVPNVAVWFISLVTIIIGSVFTIVTMFSAVVRRRKPRANRLFIALFLLIIFAFMGHLSLMTRVLFLPTYFLPLIVSFFIAALLLNEYIERKKRRLSDHTLILAFMFIASCIVLSYQFFRPLTYYEPLTDKQVTARNLFPWWDVHCAQCERGAFWCPLSEIHSP
;
A
#
# COMPACT_ATOMS: atom_id res chain seq x y z
N MET A 1 10.77 37.83 -28.32
CA MET A 1 9.92 37.51 -27.14
C MET A 1 9.77 36.00 -26.96
N PRO A 2 10.30 35.38 -25.89
CA PRO A 2 10.00 33.98 -25.62
C PRO A 2 8.59 33.85 -25.05
N ARG A 3 7.70 33.15 -25.76
CA ARG A 3 6.35 32.79 -25.31
C ARG A 3 6.45 32.10 -23.94
N ARG A 4 6.05 32.81 -22.87
CA ARG A 4 5.81 32.21 -21.55
C ARG A 4 4.91 30.99 -21.74
N ALA A 5 5.42 29.80 -21.42
CA ALA A 5 4.60 28.61 -21.30
C ALA A 5 3.52 28.91 -20.25
N LYS A 6 2.26 29.08 -20.67
CA LYS A 6 1.11 29.23 -19.78
C LYS A 6 1.12 28.02 -18.82
N GLU A 7 1.49 28.23 -17.57
CA GLU A 7 1.19 27.29 -16.48
C GLU A 7 -0.32 27.08 -16.48
N ARG A 8 -0.76 25.94 -17.01
CA ARG A 8 -2.18 25.61 -17.18
C ARG A 8 -2.79 25.34 -15.80
N THR A 9 -3.65 26.25 -15.38
CA THR A 9 -4.24 26.24 -14.04
C THR A 9 -5.33 25.16 -13.94
N LEU A 10 -5.42 24.47 -12.80
CA LEU A 10 -6.49 23.50 -12.49
C LEU A 10 -7.92 24.05 -12.60
N SER A 11 -8.10 25.37 -12.52
CA SER A 11 -9.40 26.05 -12.45
C SER A 11 -10.28 25.95 -13.71
N ALA A 12 -9.85 25.21 -14.74
CA ALA A 12 -10.58 25.04 -16.00
C ALA A 12 -10.86 23.57 -16.36
N ILE A 13 -10.54 22.58 -15.49
CA ILE A 13 -10.94 21.20 -15.75
C ILE A 13 -12.42 21.04 -15.39
N ARG A 14 -13.26 20.72 -16.36
CA ARG A 14 -14.61 20.20 -16.10
C ARG A 14 -14.53 18.68 -16.00
N PHE A 15 -14.92 18.12 -14.86
CA PHE A 15 -15.15 16.68 -14.67
C PHE A 15 -16.52 16.32 -15.27
N GLY A 16 -16.65 16.47 -16.59
CA GLY A 16 -17.94 16.39 -17.29
C GLY A 16 -18.65 15.04 -17.12
N ARG A 17 -19.80 14.87 -17.81
CA ARG A 17 -20.59 13.63 -17.76
C ARG A 17 -19.75 12.36 -18.00
N GLU A 18 -18.83 12.41 -18.96
CA GLU A 18 -17.90 11.31 -19.24
C GLU A 18 -17.02 10.95 -18.03
N GLY A 19 -16.52 11.94 -17.29
CA GLY A 19 -15.72 11.70 -16.10
C GLY A 19 -16.47 10.95 -15.01
N TRP A 20 -17.73 11.30 -14.78
CA TRP A 20 -18.61 10.59 -13.85
C TRP A 20 -18.93 9.17 -14.31
N LEU A 21 -19.18 8.97 -15.61
CA LEU A 21 -19.40 7.64 -16.18
C LEU A 21 -18.20 6.72 -15.97
N TYR A 22 -16.99 7.18 -16.31
CA TYR A 22 -15.78 6.38 -16.13
C TYR A 22 -15.40 6.17 -14.67
N LEU A 23 -15.65 7.14 -13.80
CA LEU A 23 -15.49 6.96 -12.35
C LEU A 23 -16.46 5.87 -11.84
N GLY A 24 -17.72 5.90 -12.25
CA GLY A 24 -18.70 4.87 -11.92
C GLY A 24 -18.27 3.49 -12.40
N MET A 25 -17.73 3.39 -13.63
CA MET A 25 -17.17 2.16 -14.17
C MET A 25 -15.98 1.66 -13.35
N VAL A 26 -15.05 2.54 -12.94
CA VAL A 26 -13.93 2.18 -12.06
C VAL A 26 -14.42 1.65 -10.72
N CYS A 27 -15.38 2.33 -10.09
CA CYS A 27 -15.98 1.87 -8.83
C CYS A 27 -16.67 0.50 -8.97
N LEU A 28 -17.39 0.27 -10.06
CA LEU A 28 -18.10 -0.97 -10.33
C LEU A 28 -17.13 -2.13 -10.58
N LEU A 29 -16.12 -1.93 -11.42
CA LEU A 29 -15.10 -2.96 -11.69
C LEU A 29 -14.30 -3.29 -10.42
N ALA A 30 -13.88 -2.27 -9.66
CA ALA A 30 -13.19 -2.47 -8.40
C ALA A 30 -14.07 -3.16 -7.36
N TYR A 31 -15.40 -2.94 -7.38
CA TYR A 31 -16.31 -3.66 -6.49
C TYR A 31 -16.23 -5.17 -6.75
N PHE A 32 -16.29 -5.60 -8.02
CA PHE A 32 -16.21 -7.02 -8.35
C PHE A 32 -14.84 -7.64 -8.07
N THR A 33 -13.76 -6.87 -8.08
CA THR A 33 -12.42 -7.41 -7.79
C THR A 33 -12.06 -7.40 -6.31
N TYR A 34 -12.45 -6.38 -5.55
CA TYR A 34 -12.11 -6.24 -4.14
C TYR A 34 -13.26 -6.68 -3.22
N LEU A 35 -14.43 -6.04 -3.33
CA LEU A 35 -15.52 -6.18 -2.37
C LEU A 35 -16.40 -7.42 -2.60
N HIS A 36 -16.56 -7.88 -3.82
CA HIS A 36 -17.44 -9.02 -4.09
C HIS A 36 -16.89 -10.29 -3.43
N GLY A 37 -17.71 -10.88 -2.52
CA GLY A 37 -17.35 -12.08 -1.78
C GLY A 37 -16.10 -11.94 -0.90
N TYR A 38 -15.77 -10.73 -0.43
CA TYR A 38 -14.50 -10.44 0.26
C TYR A 38 -14.27 -11.27 1.55
N ALA A 39 -15.35 -11.72 2.19
CA ALA A 39 -15.27 -12.55 3.39
C ALA A 39 -14.66 -13.94 3.13
N GLN A 40 -14.61 -14.40 1.88
CA GLN A 40 -13.98 -15.67 1.52
C GLN A 40 -12.45 -15.53 1.32
N PRO A 41 -11.65 -16.53 1.75
CA PRO A 41 -12.05 -17.83 2.33
C PRO A 41 -12.38 -17.78 3.84
N ASN A 42 -13.14 -18.76 4.34
CA ASN A 42 -13.43 -18.94 5.78
C ASN A 42 -12.20 -19.51 6.53
N GLY A 43 -11.12 -18.75 6.56
CA GLY A 43 -9.91 -19.11 7.29
C GLY A 43 -8.87 -17.99 7.21
N ALA A 44 -8.09 -17.85 8.27
CA ALA A 44 -7.01 -16.89 8.34
C ALA A 44 -5.94 -17.21 7.30
N TYR A 45 -5.29 -16.16 6.79
CA TYR A 45 -4.16 -16.31 5.89
C TYR A 45 -3.11 -15.21 6.07
N TRP A 46 -1.86 -15.54 5.77
CA TRP A 46 -0.73 -14.61 5.88
C TRP A 46 -0.63 -13.95 7.28
N ASP A 47 -0.75 -12.61 7.38
CA ASP A 47 -0.61 -11.86 8.65
C ASP A 47 -1.94 -11.67 9.42
N GLU A 48 -3.07 -12.24 8.96
CA GLU A 48 -4.37 -12.07 9.65
C GLU A 48 -4.38 -12.61 11.07
N ASN A 49 -3.70 -13.73 11.28
CA ASN A 49 -3.43 -14.34 12.58
C ASN A 49 -2.84 -13.37 13.62
N TYR A 50 -1.94 -12.47 13.23
CA TYR A 50 -1.36 -11.45 14.11
C TYR A 50 -2.33 -10.28 14.29
N TYR A 51 -2.87 -9.76 13.18
CA TYR A 51 -3.65 -8.52 13.21
C TYR A 51 -5.06 -8.69 13.80
N ILE A 52 -5.67 -9.87 13.67
CA ILE A 52 -6.93 -10.19 14.35
C ILE A 52 -6.69 -10.31 15.86
N ALA A 53 -5.63 -10.99 16.29
CA ALA A 53 -5.30 -11.09 17.72
C ALA A 53 -5.06 -9.70 18.33
N ASP A 54 -4.33 -8.83 17.63
CA ASP A 54 -4.16 -7.43 18.06
C ASP A 54 -5.50 -6.65 18.08
N ALA A 55 -6.35 -6.82 17.08
CA ALA A 55 -7.65 -6.15 17.02
C ALA A 55 -8.59 -6.57 18.16
N GLN A 56 -8.60 -7.84 18.54
CA GLN A 56 -9.34 -8.33 19.70
C GLN A 56 -8.86 -7.71 21.02
N LYS A 57 -7.54 -7.51 21.16
CA LYS A 57 -6.97 -6.80 22.31
C LYS A 57 -7.40 -5.33 22.34
N GLU A 58 -7.50 -4.66 21.19
CA GLU A 58 -8.03 -3.28 21.11
C GLU A 58 -9.50 -3.21 21.54
N LEU A 59 -10.33 -4.16 21.08
CA LEU A 59 -11.76 -4.22 21.40
C LEU A 59 -12.00 -4.47 22.89
N ASN A 60 -11.19 -5.35 23.50
CA ASN A 60 -11.30 -5.75 24.89
C ASN A 60 -10.42 -4.93 25.85
N GLY A 61 -9.73 -3.89 25.35
CA GLY A 61 -8.90 -3.00 26.16
C GLY A 61 -7.67 -3.66 26.79
N VAL A 62 -7.17 -4.74 26.20
CA VAL A 62 -5.96 -5.44 26.64
C VAL A 62 -4.73 -4.70 26.12
N PHE A 63 -3.80 -4.38 27.00
CA PHE A 63 -2.53 -3.75 26.66
C PHE A 63 -1.63 -4.73 25.89
N TYR A 64 -1.01 -4.22 24.83
CA TYR A 64 -0.03 -4.97 24.05
C TYR A 64 0.98 -4.03 23.38
N MET A 65 2.14 -4.55 23.00
CA MET A 65 3.16 -3.81 22.27
C MET A 65 3.50 -4.51 20.96
N GLN A 66 3.52 -3.76 19.86
CA GLN A 66 3.79 -4.28 18.52
C GLN A 66 4.63 -3.32 17.68
N PHE A 67 5.28 -3.86 16.66
CA PHE A 67 6.21 -3.11 15.80
C PHE A 67 5.50 -2.23 14.75
N HIS A 68 4.25 -2.55 14.41
CA HIS A 68 3.43 -1.71 13.55
C HIS A 68 2.63 -0.67 14.35
N PRO A 69 2.58 0.59 13.88
CA PRO A 69 1.68 1.61 14.40
C PRO A 69 0.19 1.17 14.40
N PRO A 70 -0.66 1.76 15.25
CA PRO A 70 -1.92 1.12 15.65
C PRO A 70 -3.09 1.32 14.68
N LEU A 71 -3.06 2.29 13.76
CA LEU A 71 -4.25 2.66 12.98
C LEU A 71 -4.86 1.49 12.20
N GLY A 72 -4.04 0.67 11.54
CA GLY A 72 -4.58 -0.42 10.75
C GLY A 72 -5.27 -1.49 11.61
N LYS A 73 -4.78 -1.74 12.83
CA LYS A 73 -5.37 -2.70 13.78
C LYS A 73 -6.65 -2.14 14.40
N LEU A 74 -6.64 -0.85 14.73
CA LEU A 74 -7.84 -0.11 15.16
C LEU A 74 -8.92 -0.15 14.07
N LEU A 75 -8.56 -0.04 12.80
CA LEU A 75 -9.51 -0.17 11.68
C LEU A 75 -10.03 -1.60 11.51
N ILE A 76 -9.18 -2.61 11.70
CA ILE A 76 -9.59 -4.02 11.67
C ILE A 76 -10.57 -4.31 12.81
N GLY A 77 -10.26 -3.89 14.04
CA GLY A 77 -11.18 -4.02 15.19
C GLY A 77 -12.47 -3.23 15.01
N LEU A 78 -12.40 -1.99 14.50
CA LEU A 78 -13.58 -1.20 14.16
C LEU A 78 -14.47 -1.90 13.12
N GLY A 79 -13.87 -2.65 12.19
CA GLY A 79 -14.60 -3.46 11.22
C GLY A 79 -15.44 -4.54 11.89
N GLU A 80 -14.84 -5.27 12.84
CA GLU A 80 -15.58 -6.26 13.62
C GLU A 80 -16.66 -5.60 14.47
N MET A 81 -16.36 -4.52 15.18
CA MET A 81 -17.35 -3.81 16.01
C MET A 81 -18.56 -3.28 15.22
N LEU A 82 -18.40 -2.95 13.93
CA LEU A 82 -19.50 -2.44 13.08
C LEU A 82 -20.30 -3.53 12.39
N ILE A 83 -19.65 -4.63 12.00
CA ILE A 83 -20.28 -5.74 11.30
C ILE A 83 -20.86 -6.76 12.28
N ASP A 84 -20.21 -6.92 13.44
CA ASP A 84 -20.62 -7.72 14.59
C ASP A 84 -21.06 -9.12 14.18
N ALA A 85 -20.17 -9.82 13.47
CA ALA A 85 -20.49 -11.11 12.86
C ALA A 85 -20.03 -12.31 13.70
N ASN A 86 -19.28 -12.09 14.77
CA ASN A 86 -18.88 -13.11 15.72
C ASN A 86 -19.64 -12.94 17.05
N GLU A 87 -20.00 -14.05 17.70
CA GLU A 87 -20.67 -14.01 19.01
C GLU A 87 -19.74 -13.49 20.12
N TYR A 88 -18.44 -13.77 19.98
CA TYR A 88 -17.39 -13.33 20.89
C TYR A 88 -16.19 -12.86 20.06
N ASP A 89 -15.43 -11.90 20.57
CA ASP A 89 -14.25 -11.32 19.94
C ASP A 89 -13.01 -11.32 20.86
N ASP A 90 -12.95 -12.29 21.78
CA ASP A 90 -11.96 -12.39 22.87
C ASP A 90 -11.12 -13.69 22.83
N GLN A 91 -11.16 -14.43 21.72
CA GLN A 91 -10.52 -15.75 21.62
C GLN A 91 -8.99 -15.69 21.70
N PHE A 92 -8.37 -14.56 21.33
CA PHE A 92 -6.92 -14.42 21.20
C PHE A 92 -6.31 -13.38 22.14
N LEU A 93 -6.98 -13.08 23.27
CA LEU A 93 -6.46 -12.10 24.25
C LEU A 93 -5.16 -12.55 24.94
N GLY A 94 -4.90 -13.86 25.02
CA GLY A 94 -3.72 -14.46 25.65
C GLY A 94 -2.54 -14.75 24.72
N THR A 95 -2.63 -14.41 23.42
CA THR A 95 -1.58 -14.73 22.43
C THR A 95 -1.30 -13.57 21.48
N ASP A 96 -0.08 -13.49 20.95
CA ASP A 96 0.30 -12.54 19.90
C ASP A 96 -0.04 -13.02 18.48
N HIS A 97 -0.55 -14.24 18.36
CA HIS A 97 -0.91 -14.83 17.08
C HIS A 97 -2.01 -15.89 17.23
N GLY A 98 -3.12 -15.72 16.54
CA GLY A 98 -4.22 -16.69 16.48
C GLY A 98 -3.89 -17.89 15.59
N LYS A 99 -4.15 -19.11 16.08
CA LYS A 99 -3.95 -20.36 15.32
C LYS A 99 -5.25 -21.12 15.14
N ASP A 100 -5.93 -21.38 16.25
CA ASP A 100 -7.10 -22.26 16.30
C ASP A 100 -8.39 -21.43 16.25
N PHE A 101 -8.69 -20.88 15.08
CA PHE A 101 -9.94 -20.14 14.85
C PHE A 101 -11.15 -21.08 14.98
N PRO A 102 -12.22 -20.67 15.70
CA PRO A 102 -13.45 -21.46 15.78
C PRO A 102 -14.05 -21.77 14.40
N GLU A 103 -14.75 -22.91 14.26
CA GLU A 103 -15.32 -23.33 12.97
C GLU A 103 -16.31 -22.30 12.38
N ASN A 104 -17.07 -21.62 13.24
CA ASN A 104 -18.05 -20.59 12.85
C ASN A 104 -17.49 -19.16 12.87
N PHE A 105 -16.16 -18.99 12.93
CA PHE A 105 -15.55 -17.67 12.99
C PHE A 105 -15.73 -16.91 11.68
N SER A 106 -16.30 -15.70 11.76
CA SER A 106 -16.51 -14.81 10.64
C SER A 106 -15.33 -13.85 10.48
N PHE A 107 -14.69 -13.90 9.31
CA PHE A 107 -13.65 -12.92 8.94
C PHE A 107 -14.24 -11.64 8.34
N ALA A 108 -15.57 -11.55 8.19
CA ALA A 108 -16.22 -10.47 7.44
C ALA A 108 -16.05 -9.10 8.09
N GLY A 109 -16.09 -8.99 9.42
CA GLY A 109 -15.88 -7.74 10.12
C GLY A 109 -14.42 -7.31 10.09
N TYR A 110 -13.51 -8.19 10.53
CA TYR A 110 -12.06 -7.93 10.51
C TYR A 110 -11.50 -7.55 9.12
N ARG A 111 -12.03 -8.14 8.02
CA ARG A 111 -11.59 -7.82 6.65
C ARG A 111 -12.22 -6.54 6.08
N PHE A 112 -13.31 -6.03 6.66
CA PHE A 112 -14.14 -4.99 6.05
C PHE A 112 -13.38 -3.70 5.73
N PHE A 113 -12.71 -3.07 6.70
CA PHE A 113 -12.01 -1.81 6.45
C PHE A 113 -10.80 -1.96 5.51
N PRO A 114 -9.94 -2.99 5.66
CA PRO A 114 -8.88 -3.24 4.69
C PRO A 114 -9.38 -3.35 3.25
N VAL A 115 -10.41 -4.17 3.01
CA VAL A 115 -10.94 -4.34 1.65
C VAL A 115 -11.68 -3.09 1.15
N PHE A 116 -12.40 -2.38 2.02
CA PHE A 116 -13.10 -1.15 1.66
C PHE A 116 -12.12 -0.05 1.25
N LEU A 117 -11.02 0.09 1.98
CA LEU A 117 -9.96 1.04 1.64
C LEU A 117 -9.21 0.59 0.37
N GLY A 118 -8.95 -0.71 0.20
CA GLY A 118 -8.47 -1.28 -1.07
C GLY A 118 -9.38 -0.89 -2.25
N TRP A 119 -10.69 -1.07 -2.11
CA TRP A 119 -11.65 -0.62 -3.12
C TRP A 119 -11.59 0.89 -3.37
N LEU A 120 -11.49 1.70 -2.31
CA LEU A 120 -11.40 3.18 -2.37
C LEU A 120 -10.13 3.68 -3.06
N SER A 121 -9.05 2.89 -3.08
CA SER A 121 -7.83 3.22 -3.83
C SER A 121 -8.09 3.35 -5.34
N ALA A 122 -8.99 2.56 -5.92
CA ALA A 122 -9.29 2.59 -7.35
C ALA A 122 -9.85 3.94 -7.83
N PRO A 123 -10.93 4.52 -7.24
CA PRO A 123 -11.42 5.84 -7.62
C PRO A 123 -10.41 6.95 -7.30
N LEU A 124 -9.64 6.87 -6.20
CA LEU A 124 -8.59 7.85 -5.89
C LEU A 124 -7.48 7.86 -6.95
N LEU A 125 -7.06 6.68 -7.42
CA LEU A 125 -6.11 6.55 -8.53
C LEU A 125 -6.68 7.13 -9.82
N PHE A 126 -7.94 6.81 -10.17
CA PHE A 126 -8.61 7.39 -11.35
C PHE A 126 -8.61 8.92 -11.31
N LEU A 127 -9.00 9.52 -10.18
CA LEU A 127 -9.00 10.97 -9.99
C LEU A 127 -7.59 11.54 -10.16
N THR A 128 -6.59 10.88 -9.59
CA THR A 128 -5.19 11.30 -9.71
C THR A 128 -4.69 11.21 -11.16
N PHE A 129 -4.93 10.10 -11.84
CA PHE A 129 -4.57 9.92 -13.25
C PHE A 129 -5.29 10.91 -14.15
N PHE A 130 -6.55 11.24 -13.87
CA PHE A 130 -7.28 12.28 -14.58
C PHE A 130 -6.66 13.66 -14.36
N LEU A 131 -6.25 14.00 -13.13
CA LEU A 131 -5.57 15.26 -12.86
C LEU A 131 -4.22 15.38 -13.59
N LEU A 132 -3.50 14.26 -13.73
CA LEU A 132 -2.20 14.19 -14.40
C LEU A 132 -2.31 14.22 -15.93
N THR A 133 -3.24 13.44 -16.50
CA THR A 133 -3.36 13.24 -17.97
C THR A 133 -4.38 14.17 -18.64
N ARG A 134 -5.36 14.67 -17.89
CA ARG A 134 -6.51 15.47 -18.38
C ARG A 134 -7.36 14.78 -19.45
N LYS A 135 -7.24 13.46 -19.60
CA LYS A 135 -8.03 12.64 -20.54
C LYS A 135 -8.71 11.52 -19.76
N HIS A 136 -10.05 11.55 -19.71
CA HIS A 136 -10.83 10.59 -18.91
C HIS A 136 -10.57 9.13 -19.30
N LEU A 137 -10.54 8.85 -20.61
CA LEU A 137 -10.31 7.49 -21.12
C LEU A 137 -8.90 6.96 -20.77
N LEU A 138 -7.88 7.82 -20.77
CA LEU A 138 -6.53 7.41 -20.35
C LEU A 138 -6.47 7.17 -18.84
N ALA A 139 -7.18 7.97 -18.04
CA ALA A 139 -7.30 7.75 -16.61
C ALA A 139 -7.99 6.40 -16.31
N LEU A 140 -9.03 6.03 -17.07
CA LEU A 140 -9.67 4.72 -16.97
C LEU A 140 -8.69 3.58 -17.25
N PHE A 141 -7.97 3.62 -18.37
CA PHE A 141 -7.02 2.56 -18.70
C PHE A 141 -5.84 2.47 -17.71
N LEU A 142 -5.38 3.61 -17.18
CA LEU A 142 -4.36 3.60 -16.12
C LEU A 142 -4.89 2.99 -14.82
N SER A 143 -6.17 3.16 -14.49
CA SER A 143 -6.78 2.51 -13.32
C SER A 143 -6.80 0.98 -13.42
N PHE A 144 -6.72 0.40 -14.62
CA PHE A 144 -6.66 -1.06 -14.79
C PHE A 144 -5.36 -1.66 -14.22
N LEU A 145 -4.28 -0.87 -14.12
CA LEU A 145 -3.04 -1.29 -13.45
C LEU A 145 -3.26 -1.68 -11.99
N TYR A 146 -4.29 -1.11 -11.34
CA TYR A 146 -4.65 -1.43 -9.97
C TYR A 146 -5.80 -2.45 -9.90
N ILE A 147 -6.90 -2.18 -10.61
CA ILE A 147 -8.15 -2.94 -10.49
C ILE A 147 -7.97 -4.44 -10.77
N PHE A 148 -7.06 -4.77 -11.70
CA PHE A 148 -6.85 -6.12 -12.20
C PHE A 148 -5.48 -6.71 -11.80
N ASP A 149 -4.80 -6.14 -10.80
CA ASP A 149 -3.57 -6.73 -10.27
C ASP A 149 -3.88 -7.78 -9.20
N ASN A 150 -3.59 -9.05 -9.51
CA ASN A 150 -3.94 -10.19 -8.65
C ASN A 150 -3.25 -10.12 -7.27
N ALA A 151 -1.97 -9.73 -7.21
CA ALA A 151 -1.23 -9.63 -5.95
C ALA A 151 -1.83 -8.55 -5.04
N LEU A 152 -2.16 -7.39 -5.61
CA LEU A 152 -2.82 -6.31 -4.87
C LEU A 152 -4.21 -6.73 -4.37
N ILE A 153 -5.06 -7.39 -5.18
CA ILE A 153 -6.41 -7.73 -4.67
C ILE A 153 -6.36 -8.85 -3.62
N VAL A 154 -5.56 -9.91 -3.79
CA VAL A 154 -5.44 -11.00 -2.79
C VAL A 154 -5.04 -10.43 -1.43
N HIS A 155 -3.99 -9.63 -1.43
CA HIS A 155 -3.46 -9.07 -0.18
C HIS A 155 -4.41 -8.04 0.43
N SER A 156 -5.07 -7.21 -0.40
CA SER A 156 -5.99 -6.16 0.11
C SER A 156 -7.31 -6.70 0.63
N ARG A 157 -7.69 -7.94 0.28
CA ARG A 157 -8.91 -8.60 0.77
C ARG A 157 -8.75 -9.18 2.18
N GLY A 158 -7.52 -9.34 2.66
CA GLY A 158 -7.26 -9.85 4.00
C GLY A 158 -7.32 -8.74 5.04
N ALA A 159 -7.38 -9.11 6.31
CA ALA A 159 -7.26 -8.21 7.45
C ALA A 159 -5.80 -7.70 7.58
N MET A 160 -5.32 -6.97 6.56
CA MET A 160 -3.94 -6.50 6.40
C MET A 160 -3.85 -4.98 6.56
N LEU A 161 -2.68 -4.50 7.01
CA LEU A 161 -2.43 -3.06 7.19
C LEU A 161 -2.07 -2.35 5.87
N ASP A 162 -1.70 -3.11 4.84
CA ASP A 162 -1.16 -2.58 3.59
C ASP A 162 -2.22 -1.85 2.76
N ALA A 163 -3.43 -2.37 2.63
CA ALA A 163 -4.50 -1.70 1.86
C ALA A 163 -4.88 -0.33 2.45
N PRO A 164 -5.12 -0.18 3.78
CA PRO A 164 -5.27 1.13 4.40
C PRO A 164 -4.08 2.07 4.12
N MET A 165 -2.84 1.58 4.32
CA MET A 165 -1.62 2.38 4.10
C MET A 165 -1.54 2.88 2.64
N LEU A 166 -1.76 2.01 1.66
CA LEU A 166 -1.72 2.37 0.24
C LEU A 166 -2.80 3.39 -0.13
N THR A 167 -3.99 3.26 0.44
CA THR A 167 -5.10 4.21 0.21
C THR A 167 -4.74 5.60 0.71
N PHE A 168 -4.22 5.70 1.93
CA PHE A 168 -3.76 6.98 2.49
C PHE A 168 -2.53 7.53 1.75
N ALA A 169 -1.66 6.66 1.23
CA ALA A 169 -0.53 7.05 0.38
C ALA A 169 -0.99 7.69 -0.94
N ILE A 170 -1.95 7.07 -1.63
CA ILE A 170 -2.56 7.60 -2.85
C ILE A 170 -3.23 8.95 -2.56
N LEU A 171 -3.98 9.06 -1.47
CA LEU A 171 -4.59 10.32 -1.04
C LEU A 171 -3.54 11.41 -0.76
N THR A 172 -2.45 11.07 -0.08
CA THR A 172 -1.33 11.99 0.20
C THR A 172 -0.70 12.50 -1.10
N ILE A 173 -0.46 11.62 -2.07
CA ILE A 173 0.08 11.97 -3.40
C ILE A 173 -0.90 12.87 -4.17
N LEU A 174 -2.19 12.52 -4.19
CA LEU A 174 -3.25 13.30 -4.82
C LEU A 174 -3.30 14.74 -4.27
N LEU A 175 -3.31 14.88 -2.94
CA LEU A 175 -3.33 16.18 -2.27
C LEU A 175 -2.07 17.00 -2.58
N CYS A 176 -0.89 16.38 -2.59
CA CYS A 176 0.36 17.05 -2.99
C CYS A 176 0.28 17.57 -4.44
N ILE A 177 -0.19 16.74 -5.37
CA ILE A 177 -0.36 17.14 -6.79
C ILE A 177 -1.32 18.34 -6.89
N ILE A 178 -2.44 18.33 -6.17
CA ILE A 178 -3.40 19.44 -6.15
C ILE A 178 -2.73 20.71 -5.59
N ILE A 179 -2.00 20.61 -4.48
CA ILE A 179 -1.30 21.73 -3.85
C ILE A 179 -0.31 22.39 -4.81
N VAL A 180 0.49 21.59 -5.51
CA VAL A 180 1.53 22.09 -6.41
C VAL A 180 0.95 22.68 -7.71
N THR A 181 -0.11 22.08 -8.24
CA THR A 181 -0.63 22.43 -9.57
C THR A 181 -1.76 23.47 -9.54
N ARG A 182 -2.43 23.67 -8.40
CA ARG A 182 -3.51 24.66 -8.26
C ARG A 182 -2.94 26.07 -8.09
N ARG A 183 -3.61 27.07 -8.67
CA ARG A 183 -3.35 28.47 -8.32
C ARG A 183 -4.18 28.87 -7.11
N TRP A 184 -3.49 29.32 -6.08
CA TRP A 184 -4.07 29.67 -4.79
C TRP A 184 -4.42 31.15 -4.72
N LYS A 185 -5.71 31.48 -4.87
CA LYS A 185 -6.23 32.85 -4.68
C LYS A 185 -6.43 33.20 -3.21
N ARG A 186 -6.88 32.23 -2.41
CA ARG A 186 -7.24 32.40 -0.99
C ARG A 186 -6.34 31.53 -0.13
N LEU A 187 -5.76 32.09 0.94
CA LEU A 187 -4.84 31.39 1.83
C LEU A 187 -5.53 30.30 2.65
N TRP A 188 -6.76 30.52 3.13
CA TRP A 188 -7.50 29.52 3.90
C TRP A 188 -7.74 28.24 3.08
N ALA A 189 -7.93 28.35 1.77
CA ALA A 189 -8.14 27.18 0.92
C ALA A 189 -6.84 26.36 0.79
N LEU A 190 -5.70 27.05 0.76
CA LEU A 190 -4.38 26.39 0.83
C LEU A 190 -4.21 25.74 2.20
N ALA A 191 -4.50 26.46 3.28
CA ALA A 191 -4.41 25.95 4.65
C ALA A 191 -5.24 24.67 4.83
N LEU A 192 -6.49 24.64 4.38
CA LEU A 192 -7.37 23.47 4.49
C LEU A 192 -6.81 22.26 3.73
N LEU A 193 -6.36 22.44 2.50
CA LEU A 193 -5.78 21.34 1.72
C LEU A 193 -4.40 20.92 2.23
N SER A 194 -3.61 21.84 2.78
CA SER A 194 -2.34 21.54 3.45
C SER A 194 -2.56 20.78 4.75
N ALA A 195 -3.58 21.13 5.53
CA ALA A 195 -3.98 20.36 6.71
C ALA A 195 -4.43 18.95 6.33
N ALA A 196 -5.30 18.81 5.31
CA ALA A 196 -5.70 17.51 4.80
C ALA A 196 -4.51 16.68 4.30
N PHE A 197 -3.53 17.32 3.65
CA PHE A 197 -2.28 16.66 3.23
C PHE A 197 -1.46 16.15 4.41
N GLY A 198 -1.35 16.93 5.48
CA GLY A 198 -0.74 16.51 6.74
C GLY A 198 -1.50 15.36 7.43
N CYS A 199 -2.83 15.45 7.48
CA CYS A 199 -3.69 14.39 8.01
C CYS A 199 -3.51 13.08 7.24
N ALA A 200 -3.56 13.12 5.90
CA ALA A 200 -3.38 11.94 5.06
C ALA A 200 -2.01 11.29 5.28
N PHE A 201 -0.94 12.10 5.38
CA PHE A 201 0.39 11.58 5.69
C PHE A 201 0.48 10.99 7.10
N ALA A 202 -0.17 11.59 8.11
CA ALA A 202 -0.24 11.01 9.44
C ALA A 202 -0.93 9.64 9.43
N LEU A 203 -2.06 9.50 8.72
CA LEU A 203 -2.75 8.21 8.57
C LEU A 203 -1.85 7.14 7.95
N VAL A 204 -0.99 7.50 6.99
CA VAL A 204 0.03 6.58 6.44
C VAL A 204 0.99 6.11 7.54
N ILE A 205 1.62 7.04 8.25
CA ILE A 205 2.64 6.74 9.27
C ILE A 205 2.05 5.99 10.44
N THR A 206 0.84 6.31 10.87
CA THR A 206 0.16 5.61 11.97
C THR A 206 -0.42 4.27 11.55
N THR A 207 -0.39 3.89 10.26
CA THR A 207 -0.73 2.54 9.79
C THR A 207 0.51 1.67 9.64
N LYS A 208 1.50 2.14 8.87
CA LYS A 208 2.73 1.38 8.57
C LYS A 208 3.87 2.35 8.28
N MET A 209 5.02 2.14 8.93
CA MET A 209 6.20 3.00 8.78
C MET A 209 6.81 2.98 7.37
N GLN A 210 6.50 1.97 6.55
CA GLN A 210 6.94 1.87 5.15
C GLN A 210 6.51 3.09 4.32
N GLY A 211 5.43 3.77 4.68
CA GLY A 211 5.00 4.98 4.01
C GLY A 211 5.82 6.24 4.33
N ALA A 212 6.81 6.17 5.23
CA ALA A 212 7.66 7.29 5.63
C ALA A 212 8.37 8.00 4.46
N TYR A 213 8.68 7.29 3.38
CA TYR A 213 9.32 7.87 2.19
C TYR A 213 8.45 8.92 1.48
N LEU A 214 7.14 8.92 1.72
CA LEU A 214 6.25 9.98 1.22
C LEU A 214 6.52 11.33 1.89
N PHE A 215 7.30 11.39 2.97
CA PHE A 215 7.81 12.64 3.52
C PHE A 215 8.54 13.49 2.47
N LEU A 216 9.17 12.86 1.47
CA LEU A 216 9.83 13.55 0.35
C LEU A 216 8.88 14.45 -0.48
N LEU A 217 7.56 14.24 -0.37
CA LEU A 217 6.54 15.10 -0.98
C LEU A 217 6.48 16.50 -0.34
N PHE A 218 6.84 16.66 0.93
CA PHE A 218 6.76 17.95 1.64
C PHE A 218 7.78 18.96 1.10
N PRO A 219 9.08 18.64 0.99
CA PRO A 219 10.04 19.51 0.32
C PRO A 219 9.63 19.84 -1.12
N ALA A 220 9.11 18.87 -1.87
CA ALA A 220 8.66 19.10 -3.24
C ALA A 220 7.49 20.10 -3.32
N ALA A 221 6.53 20.01 -2.39
CA ALA A 221 5.46 20.99 -2.25
C ALA A 221 5.98 22.36 -1.81
N ALA A 222 6.95 22.41 -0.88
CA ALA A 222 7.58 23.65 -0.41
C ALA A 222 8.31 24.41 -1.52
N LEU A 223 9.00 23.70 -2.43
CA LEU A 223 9.69 24.31 -3.58
C LEU A 223 8.76 25.15 -4.47
N ARG A 224 7.46 24.82 -4.50
CA ARG A 224 6.45 25.60 -5.25
C ARG A 224 6.27 27.02 -4.69
N PHE A 225 6.44 27.19 -3.38
CA PHE A 225 6.14 28.42 -2.63
C PHE A 225 7.38 29.08 -2.04
N VAL A 226 8.60 28.63 -2.37
CA VAL A 226 9.86 29.19 -1.83
C VAL A 226 10.00 30.71 -2.01
N LYS A 227 9.34 31.29 -3.02
CA LYS A 227 9.33 32.74 -3.27
C LYS A 227 8.22 33.50 -2.53
N ASP A 228 7.27 32.79 -1.94
CA ASP A 228 6.07 33.33 -1.31
C ASP A 228 5.99 32.78 0.12
N TRP A 229 6.70 33.46 1.03
CA TRP A 229 6.87 33.03 2.41
C TRP A 229 5.55 32.82 3.15
N ARG A 230 4.53 33.64 2.89
CA ARG A 230 3.20 33.48 3.51
C ARG A 230 2.56 32.15 3.14
N ARG A 231 2.62 31.77 1.85
CA ARG A 231 2.09 30.48 1.39
C ARG A 231 2.94 29.31 1.86
N LEU A 232 4.26 29.49 1.91
CA LEU A 232 5.17 28.48 2.45
C LEU A 232 4.90 28.19 3.92
N LEU A 233 4.77 29.23 4.75
CA LEU A 233 4.36 29.10 6.16
C LEU A 233 2.97 28.48 6.29
N THR A 234 2.02 28.89 5.45
CA THR A 234 0.68 28.30 5.47
C THR A 234 0.72 26.80 5.19
N LEU A 235 1.48 26.38 4.16
CA LEU A 235 1.68 24.96 3.85
C LEU A 235 2.31 24.22 5.04
N PHE A 236 3.40 24.74 5.58
CA PHE A 236 4.12 24.12 6.68
C PHE A 236 3.26 24.03 7.94
N CYS A 237 2.77 25.16 8.47
CA CYS A 237 2.01 25.18 9.73
C CYS A 237 0.72 24.37 9.63
N ALA A 238 -0.04 24.49 8.53
CA ALA A 238 -1.29 23.75 8.41
C ALA A 238 -1.07 22.25 8.25
N SER A 239 -0.06 21.84 7.46
CA SER A 239 0.26 20.40 7.31
C SER A 239 0.84 19.79 8.57
N SER A 240 1.72 20.51 9.29
CA SER A 240 2.20 20.07 10.60
C SER A 240 1.08 19.97 11.63
N LEU A 241 0.14 20.93 11.66
CA LEU A 241 -1.02 20.86 12.55
C LEU A 241 -1.91 19.66 12.22
N GLY A 242 -2.26 19.47 10.95
CA GLY A 242 -3.06 18.32 10.51
C GLY A 242 -2.38 16.98 10.82
N PHE A 243 -1.07 16.90 10.60
CA PHE A 243 -0.28 15.72 10.96
C PHE A 243 -0.32 15.45 12.46
N LEU A 244 0.01 16.45 13.29
CA LEU A 244 0.08 16.30 14.74
C LEU A 244 -1.26 15.90 15.35
N VAL A 245 -2.36 16.51 14.90
CA VAL A 245 -3.70 16.19 15.39
C VAL A 245 -4.04 14.73 15.16
N ILE A 246 -3.86 14.22 13.94
CA ILE A 246 -4.17 12.82 13.61
C ILE A 246 -3.19 11.87 14.28
N PHE A 247 -1.90 12.18 14.25
CA PHE A 247 -0.88 11.34 14.84
C PHE A 247 -1.10 11.15 16.35
N VAL A 248 -1.33 12.25 17.08
CA VAL A 248 -1.62 12.18 18.52
C VAL A 248 -2.95 11.50 18.77
N ALA A 249 -4.01 11.82 18.00
CA ALA A 249 -5.33 11.21 18.21
C ALA A 249 -5.29 9.68 18.07
N VAL A 250 -4.68 9.15 17.01
CA VAL A 250 -4.60 7.71 16.76
C VAL A 250 -3.82 6.98 17.86
N TRP A 251 -2.64 7.48 18.21
CA TRP A 251 -1.83 6.88 19.28
C TRP A 251 -2.51 7.01 20.65
N GLN A 252 -3.15 8.15 20.93
CA GLN A 252 -3.88 8.35 22.19
C GLN A 252 -5.09 7.43 22.30
N ILE A 253 -5.81 7.16 21.21
CA ILE A 253 -6.90 6.17 21.19
C ILE A 253 -6.35 4.81 21.59
N HIS A 254 -5.32 4.32 20.90
CA HIS A 254 -4.67 3.04 21.22
C HIS A 254 -4.22 2.96 22.69
N PHE A 255 -3.50 3.98 23.19
CA PHE A 255 -3.05 4.00 24.59
C PHE A 255 -4.21 4.08 25.60
N SER A 256 -5.31 4.75 25.24
CA SER A 256 -6.47 4.87 26.13
C SER A 256 -7.29 3.59 26.24
N LEU A 257 -7.26 2.74 25.21
CA LEU A 257 -7.94 1.44 25.17
C LEU A 257 -7.16 0.39 25.96
N GLY A 258 -5.84 0.27 25.71
CA GLY A 258 -4.96 -0.70 26.39
C GLY A 258 -4.75 -0.38 27.87
N SER A 259 -5.67 -0.83 28.71
CA SER A 259 -5.69 -0.56 30.16
C SER A 259 -5.57 -1.83 31.02
N THR A 260 -5.97 -2.98 30.47
CA THR A 260 -5.94 -4.27 31.14
C THR A 260 -4.65 -5.01 30.82
N ILE A 261 -3.97 -5.56 31.82
CA ILE A 261 -2.79 -6.40 31.63
C ILE A 261 -3.21 -7.86 31.65
N ASN A 262 -2.83 -8.61 30.61
CA ASN A 262 -3.02 -10.06 30.57
C ASN A 262 -1.69 -10.78 30.88
N PRO A 263 -1.56 -11.48 32.03
CA PRO A 263 -0.34 -12.18 32.41
C PRO A 263 0.09 -13.31 31.46
N GLU A 264 -0.81 -13.83 30.62
CA GLU A 264 -0.50 -14.88 29.64
C GLU A 264 0.39 -14.39 28.50
N LEU A 265 0.38 -13.08 28.24
CA LEU A 265 1.19 -12.45 27.20
C LEU A 265 2.66 -12.28 27.64
N SER A 266 3.52 -11.98 26.68
CA SER A 266 4.97 -11.86 26.88
C SER A 266 5.34 -10.96 28.07
N ASN A 267 6.28 -11.44 28.91
CA ASN A 267 6.74 -10.76 30.12
C ASN A 267 5.59 -10.33 31.05
N GLU A 268 4.71 -11.29 31.38
CA GLU A 268 3.55 -11.09 32.26
C GLU A 268 2.60 -9.99 31.74
N GLY A 269 2.47 -9.89 30.42
CA GLY A 269 1.67 -8.88 29.74
C GLY A 269 2.28 -7.48 29.63
N TYR A 270 3.47 -7.24 30.19
CA TYR A 270 4.12 -5.94 30.09
C TYR A 270 5.07 -5.82 28.88
N TYR A 271 5.32 -6.91 28.15
CA TYR A 271 6.26 -6.94 27.03
C TYR A 271 7.60 -6.29 27.43
N ARG A 272 8.04 -5.25 26.73
CA ARG A 272 9.26 -4.49 27.06
C ARG A 272 8.95 -3.06 27.50
N ALA A 273 7.79 -2.84 28.13
CA ALA A 273 7.41 -1.54 28.65
C ALA A 273 8.42 -1.05 29.70
N SER A 274 8.77 0.25 29.65
CA SER A 274 9.62 0.89 30.64
C SER A 274 8.94 0.91 32.01
N GLN A 275 9.71 1.01 33.09
CA GLN A 275 9.16 1.08 34.45
C GLN A 275 8.15 2.23 34.60
N GLU A 276 8.44 3.39 34.01
CA GLU A 276 7.54 4.54 33.97
C GLU A 276 6.20 4.23 33.30
N TYR A 277 6.22 3.47 32.20
CA TYR A 277 4.99 3.07 31.51
C TYR A 277 4.21 2.05 32.34
N LYS A 278 4.87 1.10 33.00
CA LYS A 278 4.21 0.18 33.94
C LYS A 278 3.46 0.94 35.05
N THR A 279 4.11 1.95 35.64
CA THR A 279 3.47 2.80 36.67
C THR A 279 2.26 3.56 36.11
N ILE A 280 2.36 4.11 34.90
CA ILE A 280 1.22 4.78 34.24
C ILE A 280 0.02 3.83 34.08
N LEU A 281 0.26 2.58 33.67
CA LEU A 281 -0.78 1.56 33.50
C LEU A 281 -1.40 1.16 34.85
N GLN A 282 -0.57 0.91 35.86
CA GLN A 282 -1.01 0.54 37.21
C GLN A 282 -1.86 1.62 37.88
N GLU A 283 -1.55 2.90 37.63
CA GLU A 283 -2.30 4.04 38.16
C GLU A 283 -3.49 4.45 37.28
N GLY A 284 -3.75 3.75 36.16
CA GLY A 284 -4.84 4.08 35.23
C GLY A 284 -4.70 5.44 34.54
N ARG A 285 -3.47 5.97 34.43
CA ARG A 285 -3.17 7.29 33.86
C ARG A 285 -2.93 7.28 32.36
N ASN A 286 -3.05 6.13 31.69
CA ASN A 286 -2.87 5.95 30.25
C ASN A 286 -3.81 6.82 29.38
N ARG A 287 -4.97 7.22 29.91
CA ARG A 287 -5.88 8.18 29.23
C ARG A 287 -5.40 9.63 29.25
N SER A 288 -4.42 9.96 30.08
CA SER A 288 -3.91 11.33 30.22
C SER A 288 -2.95 11.70 29.10
N LEU A 289 -3.18 12.87 28.48
CA LEU A 289 -2.25 13.43 27.50
C LEU A 289 -0.86 13.74 28.10
N ALA A 290 -0.76 13.89 29.42
CA ALA A 290 0.53 14.07 30.09
C ALA A 290 1.40 12.80 30.03
N ALA A 291 0.78 11.62 29.97
CA ALA A 291 1.48 10.34 29.85
C ALA A 291 1.90 10.01 28.41
N PHE A 292 1.29 10.67 27.41
CA PHE A 292 1.49 10.40 25.99
C PHE A 292 2.97 10.32 25.55
N PRO A 293 3.86 11.27 25.92
CA PRO A 293 5.25 11.23 25.45
C PRO A 293 6.02 9.99 25.91
N VAL A 294 5.74 9.50 27.14
CA VAL A 294 6.38 8.30 27.71
C VAL A 294 5.90 7.06 26.94
N MET A 295 4.59 6.93 26.76
CA MET A 295 3.98 5.78 26.06
C MET A 295 4.41 5.73 24.59
N LEU A 296 4.41 6.86 23.89
CA LEU A 296 4.88 6.96 22.51
C LEU A 296 6.36 6.59 22.39
N THR A 297 7.19 7.09 23.30
CA THR A 297 8.63 6.76 23.30
C THR A 297 8.86 5.27 23.52
N ALA A 298 8.10 4.65 24.44
CA ALA A 298 8.18 3.20 24.66
C ALA A 298 7.76 2.41 23.41
N ALA A 299 6.64 2.78 22.78
CA ALA A 299 6.16 2.14 21.56
C ALA A 299 7.17 2.26 20.40
N LEU A 300 7.76 3.44 20.19
CA LEU A 300 8.76 3.65 19.12
C LEU A 300 10.08 2.91 19.39
N LYS A 301 10.49 2.79 20.66
CA LYS A 301 11.68 2.00 21.05
C LYS A 301 11.48 0.49 20.88
N PHE A 302 10.23 0.01 20.95
CA PHE A 302 9.92 -1.39 20.75
C PHE A 302 10.18 -1.86 19.31
N ILE A 303 9.96 -1.00 18.31
CA ILE A 303 10.12 -1.33 16.88
C ILE A 303 11.51 -1.89 16.55
N PRO A 304 12.63 -1.18 16.81
CA PRO A 304 13.96 -1.70 16.51
C PRO A 304 14.31 -2.94 17.34
N GLN A 305 13.79 -3.06 18.56
CA GLN A 305 14.02 -4.23 19.43
C GLN A 305 13.33 -5.48 18.89
N TYR A 306 12.10 -5.34 18.40
CA TYR A 306 11.37 -6.42 17.75
C TYR A 306 12.10 -6.88 16.48
N ASN A 307 12.57 -5.91 15.66
CA ASN A 307 13.26 -6.21 14.41
C ASN A 307 14.57 -7.01 14.60
N GLN A 308 15.22 -6.94 15.76
CA GLN A 308 16.42 -7.73 16.08
C GLN A 308 16.12 -9.23 16.27
N GLY A 309 14.87 -9.60 16.53
CA GLY A 309 14.45 -11.00 16.68
C GLY A 309 14.00 -11.66 15.38
N ILE A 310 13.96 -10.92 14.26
CA ILE A 310 13.53 -11.45 12.97
C ILE A 310 14.75 -12.11 12.29
N PRO A 311 14.66 -13.39 11.88
CA PRO A 311 15.77 -14.08 11.24
C PRO A 311 16.15 -13.45 9.90
N ASP A 312 17.38 -13.70 9.50
CA ASP A 312 17.88 -13.35 8.17
C ASP A 312 17.22 -14.24 7.11
N LEU A 313 17.22 -13.77 5.85
CA LEU A 313 16.64 -14.49 4.72
C LEU A 313 17.43 -15.78 4.44
N ASP A 314 16.77 -16.94 4.50
CA ASP A 314 17.34 -18.23 4.12
C ASP A 314 16.54 -18.84 2.97
N MET A 315 17.04 -18.69 1.74
CA MET A 315 16.37 -19.19 0.54
C MET A 315 16.30 -20.72 0.46
N CYS A 316 17.11 -21.44 1.25
CA CYS A 316 17.15 -22.90 1.29
C CYS A 316 16.28 -23.49 2.42
N LYS A 317 15.68 -22.65 3.25
CA LYS A 317 14.67 -23.07 4.23
C LYS A 317 13.37 -23.46 3.50
N TRP A 318 12.86 -24.66 3.79
CA TRP A 318 11.72 -25.28 3.09
C TRP A 318 10.40 -24.54 3.26
N ASP A 319 10.20 -23.65 4.23
CA ASP A 319 9.00 -22.84 4.45
C ASP A 319 9.27 -21.35 4.24
N GLU A 320 10.43 -21.00 3.66
CA GLU A 320 10.78 -19.59 3.42
C GLU A 320 9.86 -18.96 2.37
N ASN A 321 9.16 -17.89 2.76
CA ASN A 321 8.31 -17.08 1.88
C ASN A 321 8.96 -15.75 1.50
N GLY A 322 10.07 -15.39 2.14
CA GLY A 322 10.82 -14.17 1.87
C GLY A 322 11.64 -14.25 0.58
N SER A 323 11.92 -13.10 -0.03
CA SER A 323 12.72 -13.02 -1.25
C SER A 323 13.56 -11.76 -1.34
N PRO A 324 14.65 -11.76 -2.13
CA PRO A 324 15.51 -10.60 -2.24
C PRO A 324 14.80 -9.41 -2.92
N VAL A 325 15.01 -8.22 -2.37
CA VAL A 325 14.32 -6.98 -2.74
C VAL A 325 14.45 -6.64 -4.24
N TRP A 326 15.61 -6.92 -4.85
CA TRP A 326 15.86 -6.62 -6.27
C TRP A 326 15.06 -7.49 -7.25
N TRP A 327 14.50 -8.62 -6.80
CA TRP A 327 13.64 -9.47 -7.60
C TRP A 327 12.17 -9.04 -7.58
N TRP A 328 11.77 -8.19 -6.64
CA TRP A 328 10.37 -7.77 -6.53
C TRP A 328 9.84 -7.05 -7.77
N PRO A 329 10.55 -6.14 -8.46
CA PRO A 329 10.03 -5.56 -9.70
C PRO A 329 9.67 -6.58 -10.79
N LEU A 330 10.19 -7.81 -10.69
CA LEU A 330 9.90 -8.94 -11.59
C LEU A 330 8.90 -9.95 -11.00
N GLY A 331 8.33 -9.68 -9.83
CA GLY A 331 7.42 -10.60 -9.16
C GLY A 331 8.11 -11.78 -8.48
N GLY A 332 9.39 -11.63 -8.11
CA GLY A 332 10.17 -12.72 -7.54
C GLY A 332 9.58 -13.28 -6.25
N LYS A 333 9.35 -14.59 -6.28
CA LYS A 333 8.77 -15.44 -5.23
C LYS A 333 7.34 -15.04 -4.87
N CYS A 334 6.40 -15.64 -5.60
CA CYS A 334 4.99 -15.66 -5.24
C CYS A 334 4.81 -16.38 -3.91
N ILE A 335 3.77 -16.01 -3.17
CA ILE A 335 3.59 -16.50 -1.81
C ILE A 335 2.24 -17.20 -1.73
N ASN A 336 2.27 -18.48 -1.35
CA ASN A 336 1.07 -19.23 -1.05
C ASN A 336 0.57 -18.83 0.36
N TYR A 337 -0.57 -18.15 0.41
CA TYR A 337 -1.18 -17.68 1.65
C TYR A 337 -2.01 -18.75 2.34
N ARG A 338 -2.68 -19.59 1.56
CA ARG A 338 -3.55 -20.66 2.05
C ARG A 338 -3.80 -21.66 0.94
N TRP A 339 -3.95 -22.92 1.31
CA TRP A 339 -4.50 -23.93 0.43
C TRP A 339 -5.43 -24.88 1.18
N ALA A 340 -6.33 -25.55 0.44
CA ALA A 340 -7.22 -26.58 0.97
C ALA A 340 -7.48 -27.65 -0.07
N THR A 341 -7.72 -28.86 0.40
CA THR A 341 -8.19 -29.97 -0.44
C THR A 341 -9.69 -29.81 -0.66
N ASN A 342 -10.13 -29.75 -1.92
CA ASN A 342 -11.54 -29.78 -2.26
C ASN A 342 -11.97 -31.23 -2.52
N ASP A 343 -11.31 -31.88 -3.48
CA ASP A 343 -11.48 -33.30 -3.81
C ASP A 343 -10.11 -33.94 -4.08
N ASN A 344 -10.07 -35.25 -4.37
CA ASN A 344 -8.83 -35.97 -4.72
C ASN A 344 -8.08 -35.41 -5.95
N VAL A 345 -8.72 -34.55 -6.75
CA VAL A 345 -8.18 -34.01 -8.01
C VAL A 345 -8.09 -32.48 -8.00
N HIS A 346 -8.90 -31.82 -7.18
CA HIS A 346 -9.02 -30.36 -7.16
C HIS A 346 -8.64 -29.82 -5.77
N TYR A 347 -7.82 -28.78 -5.78
CA TYR A 347 -7.33 -28.07 -4.62
C TYR A 347 -7.59 -26.58 -4.78
N GLN A 348 -7.81 -25.88 -3.68
CA GLN A 348 -7.97 -24.43 -3.68
C GLN A 348 -6.68 -23.79 -3.18
N TYR A 349 -6.23 -22.74 -3.87
CA TYR A 349 -5.03 -22.00 -3.52
C TYR A 349 -5.33 -20.50 -3.48
N LEU A 350 -4.94 -19.86 -2.40
CA LEU A 350 -4.91 -18.41 -2.28
C LEU A 350 -3.44 -18.01 -2.36
N THR A 351 -3.03 -17.45 -3.50
CA THR A 351 -1.63 -17.17 -3.75
C THR A 351 -1.47 -15.71 -4.16
N LEU A 352 -0.54 -15.02 -3.51
CA LEU A 352 -0.08 -13.72 -3.97
C LEU A 352 0.75 -13.94 -5.23
N VAL A 353 0.12 -13.69 -6.38
CA VAL A 353 0.73 -13.78 -7.71
C VAL A 353 0.60 -12.44 -8.43
N PRO A 354 1.70 -11.88 -8.96
CA PRO A 354 1.69 -10.66 -9.78
C PRO A 354 0.82 -10.77 -11.04
N ASN A 355 0.21 -9.66 -11.47
CA ASN A 355 -0.26 -9.56 -12.86
C ASN A 355 0.95 -9.28 -13.78
N VAL A 356 1.22 -10.20 -14.71
CA VAL A 356 2.38 -10.15 -15.61
C VAL A 356 2.44 -8.81 -16.34
N ALA A 357 1.34 -8.38 -16.95
CA ALA A 357 1.33 -7.14 -17.71
C ALA A 357 1.61 -5.93 -16.80
N VAL A 358 0.95 -5.85 -15.64
CA VAL A 358 1.10 -4.72 -14.71
C VAL A 358 2.53 -4.58 -14.21
N TRP A 359 3.16 -5.66 -13.75
CA TRP A 359 4.48 -5.60 -13.13
C TRP A 359 5.58 -5.31 -14.16
N PHE A 360 5.50 -5.90 -15.36
CA PHE A 360 6.44 -5.59 -16.44
C PHE A 360 6.26 -4.17 -16.98
N ILE A 361 5.02 -3.68 -17.12
CA ILE A 361 4.75 -2.27 -17.50
C ILE A 361 5.34 -1.32 -16.45
N SER A 362 5.24 -1.66 -15.17
CA SER A 362 5.78 -0.88 -14.06
C SER A 362 7.30 -0.83 -14.07
N LEU A 363 7.95 -1.98 -14.28
CA LEU A 363 9.41 -2.05 -14.43
C LEU A 363 9.89 -1.21 -15.63
N VAL A 364 9.27 -1.39 -16.80
CA VAL A 364 9.57 -0.61 -18.01
C VAL A 364 9.35 0.89 -17.76
N THR A 365 8.29 1.25 -17.02
CA THR A 365 8.00 2.64 -16.63
C THR A 365 9.11 3.23 -15.76
N ILE A 366 9.62 2.48 -14.79
CA ILE A 366 10.72 2.92 -13.93
C ILE A 366 11.99 3.13 -14.76
N ILE A 367 12.31 2.21 -15.67
CA ILE A 367 13.49 2.30 -16.56
C ILE A 367 13.37 3.53 -17.48
N ILE A 368 12.25 3.66 -18.20
CA ILE A 368 12.01 4.80 -19.10
C ILE A 368 12.00 6.11 -18.31
N GLY A 369 11.37 6.13 -17.14
CA GLY A 369 11.33 7.28 -16.24
C GLY A 369 12.72 7.73 -15.81
N SER A 370 13.60 6.77 -15.49
CA SER A 370 14.99 7.02 -15.09
C SER A 370 15.79 7.62 -16.23
N VAL A 371 15.75 6.99 -17.42
CA VAL A 371 16.40 7.50 -18.63
C VAL A 371 15.89 8.90 -18.98
N PHE A 372 14.56 9.09 -18.95
CA PHE A 372 13.93 10.38 -19.21
C PHE A 372 14.37 11.46 -18.23
N THR A 373 14.49 11.13 -16.94
CA THR A 373 14.95 12.05 -15.90
C THR A 373 16.40 12.46 -16.14
N ILE A 374 17.29 11.51 -16.39
CA ILE A 374 18.71 11.77 -16.68
C ILE A 374 18.85 12.68 -17.91
N VAL A 375 18.22 12.32 -19.04
CA VAL A 375 18.28 13.11 -20.28
C VAL A 375 17.72 14.52 -20.08
N THR A 376 16.60 14.64 -19.37
CA THR A 376 15.98 15.96 -19.15
C THR A 376 16.75 16.82 -18.17
N MET A 377 17.35 16.26 -17.12
CA MET A 377 18.24 16.97 -16.20
C MET A 377 19.48 17.48 -16.93
N PHE A 378 20.17 16.63 -17.69
CA PHE A 378 21.31 17.02 -18.51
C PHE A 378 20.95 18.16 -19.46
N SER A 379 19.83 18.02 -20.19
CA SER A 379 19.37 19.06 -21.11
C SER A 379 18.97 20.37 -20.42
N ALA A 380 18.46 20.31 -19.19
CA ALA A 380 18.05 21.48 -18.42
C ALA A 380 19.25 22.26 -17.89
N VAL A 381 20.29 21.55 -17.44
CA VAL A 381 21.59 22.12 -17.04
C VAL A 381 22.25 22.79 -18.24
N VAL A 382 22.39 22.08 -19.37
CA VAL A 382 23.00 22.61 -20.60
C VAL A 382 22.23 23.82 -21.14
N ARG A 383 20.89 23.78 -21.12
CA ARG A 383 20.04 24.86 -21.69
C ARG A 383 19.62 25.94 -20.68
N ARG A 384 20.06 25.86 -19.41
CA ARG A 384 19.66 26.73 -18.29
C ARG A 384 18.14 26.99 -18.20
N ARG A 385 17.32 25.95 -18.40
CA ARG A 385 15.84 26.05 -18.35
C ARG A 385 15.28 25.46 -17.07
N LYS A 386 14.26 26.12 -16.48
CA LYS A 386 13.51 25.54 -15.36
C LYS A 386 12.75 24.28 -15.80
N PRO A 387 12.83 23.18 -15.05
CA PRO A 387 12.06 21.97 -15.34
C PRO A 387 10.57 22.21 -15.16
N ARG A 388 9.74 21.49 -15.94
CA ARG A 388 8.28 21.48 -15.77
C ARG A 388 7.90 20.69 -14.52
N ALA A 389 6.78 21.04 -13.89
CA ALA A 389 6.28 20.35 -12.69
C ALA A 389 6.19 18.82 -12.86
N ASN A 390 5.73 18.33 -14.02
CA ASN A 390 5.65 16.89 -14.31
C ASN A 390 7.00 16.19 -14.21
N ARG A 391 8.08 16.83 -14.69
CA ARG A 391 9.44 16.25 -14.65
C ARG A 391 10.00 16.20 -13.24
N LEU A 392 9.65 17.20 -12.42
CA LEU A 392 9.99 17.20 -11.00
C LEU A 392 9.27 16.05 -10.27
N PHE A 393 7.98 15.83 -10.55
CA PHE A 393 7.24 14.71 -9.97
C PHE A 393 7.77 13.35 -10.42
N ILE A 394 8.17 13.17 -11.69
CA ILE A 394 8.83 11.93 -12.15
C ILE A 394 10.11 11.68 -11.34
N ALA A 395 10.98 12.67 -11.25
CA ALA A 395 12.24 12.55 -10.51
C ALA A 395 12.00 12.26 -9.00
N LEU A 396 10.99 12.91 -8.41
CA LEU A 396 10.60 12.71 -7.02
C LEU A 396 10.06 11.30 -6.76
N PHE A 397 9.18 10.79 -7.61
CA PHE A 397 8.64 9.44 -7.47
C PHE A 397 9.71 8.37 -7.69
N LEU A 398 10.65 8.60 -8.62
CA LEU A 398 11.84 7.73 -8.74
C LEU A 398 12.71 7.79 -7.49
N LEU A 399 12.93 8.98 -6.91
CA LEU A 399 13.67 9.12 -5.66
C LEU A 399 12.98 8.35 -4.52
N ILE A 400 11.65 8.40 -4.42
CA ILE A 400 10.88 7.63 -3.45
C ILE A 400 11.11 6.12 -3.66
N ILE A 401 10.99 5.63 -4.91
CA ILE A 401 11.21 4.21 -5.22
C ILE A 401 12.64 3.78 -4.88
N PHE A 402 13.66 4.51 -5.35
CA PHE A 402 15.06 4.14 -5.14
C PHE A 402 15.50 4.26 -3.68
N ALA A 403 15.04 5.29 -2.96
CA ALA A 403 15.32 5.41 -1.52
C ALA A 403 14.66 4.28 -0.72
N PHE A 404 13.43 3.90 -1.09
CA PHE A 404 12.72 2.77 -0.49
C PHE A 404 13.45 1.46 -0.73
N MET A 405 13.70 1.11 -2.00
CA MET A 405 14.34 -0.15 -2.38
C MET A 405 15.78 -0.24 -1.85
N GLY A 406 16.53 0.87 -1.92
CA GLY A 406 17.89 0.94 -1.40
C GLY A 406 17.96 0.71 0.11
N HIS A 407 17.06 1.33 0.89
CA HIS A 407 17.02 1.08 2.33
C HIS A 407 16.68 -0.38 2.67
N LEU A 408 15.69 -0.96 1.97
CA LEU A 408 15.30 -2.35 2.21
C LEU A 408 16.40 -3.33 1.82
N SER A 409 17.16 -3.07 0.75
CA SER A 409 18.30 -3.91 0.38
C SER A 409 19.45 -3.91 1.39
N LEU A 410 19.47 -2.95 2.32
CA LEU A 410 20.46 -2.87 3.40
C LEU A 410 19.97 -3.53 4.69
N MET A 411 18.70 -3.95 4.77
CA MET A 411 18.20 -4.69 5.92
C MET A 411 18.68 -6.15 5.84
N THR A 412 19.14 -6.70 6.96
CA THR A 412 19.63 -8.09 7.03
C THR A 412 18.53 -9.12 7.29
N ARG A 413 17.32 -8.69 7.66
CA ARG A 413 16.17 -9.57 7.97
C ARG A 413 15.42 -10.09 6.74
N VAL A 414 14.64 -11.14 6.93
CA VAL A 414 13.66 -11.60 5.93
C VAL A 414 12.63 -10.51 5.59
N LEU A 415 12.34 -10.36 4.29
CA LEU A 415 11.36 -9.42 3.74
C LEU A 415 10.51 -10.12 2.69
N PHE A 416 9.26 -9.67 2.56
CA PHE A 416 8.27 -10.31 1.72
C PHE A 416 7.78 -9.39 0.59
N LEU A 417 7.34 -10.02 -0.50
CA LEU A 417 6.88 -9.37 -1.73
C LEU A 417 5.82 -8.26 -1.55
N PRO A 418 4.82 -8.34 -0.64
CA PRO A 418 3.85 -7.26 -0.39
C PRO A 418 4.48 -5.90 -0.08
N THR A 419 5.69 -5.90 0.48
CA THR A 419 6.44 -4.68 0.80
C THR A 419 6.69 -3.81 -0.45
N TYR A 420 6.71 -4.41 -1.65
CA TYR A 420 6.90 -3.71 -2.93
C TYR A 420 5.67 -2.93 -3.42
N PHE A 421 4.49 -3.11 -2.83
CA PHE A 421 3.26 -2.50 -3.35
C PHE A 421 3.28 -0.97 -3.36
N LEU A 422 3.94 -0.33 -2.39
CA LEU A 422 4.09 1.13 -2.40
C LEU A 422 4.93 1.59 -3.61
N PRO A 423 6.15 1.07 -3.86
CA PRO A 423 6.88 1.32 -5.10
C PRO A 423 6.09 1.03 -6.39
N LEU A 424 5.33 -0.07 -6.42
CA LEU A 424 4.48 -0.46 -7.56
C LEU A 424 3.45 0.63 -7.86
N ILE A 425 2.68 1.07 -6.87
CA ILE A 425 1.69 2.15 -7.00
C ILE A 425 2.36 3.46 -7.40
N VAL A 426 3.53 3.79 -6.82
CA VAL A 426 4.28 4.99 -7.18
C VAL A 426 4.69 4.97 -8.66
N SER A 427 5.03 3.80 -9.21
CA SER A 427 5.33 3.64 -10.63
C SER A 427 4.14 3.95 -11.55
N PHE A 428 2.90 3.70 -11.11
CA PHE A 428 1.71 4.02 -11.90
C PHE A 428 1.56 5.54 -12.11
N PHE A 429 1.92 6.35 -11.10
CA PHE A 429 1.95 7.81 -11.25
C PHE A 429 3.05 8.27 -12.23
N ILE A 430 4.21 7.59 -12.24
CA ILE A 430 5.28 7.84 -13.22
C ILE A 430 4.76 7.53 -14.64
N ALA A 431 4.04 6.42 -14.84
CA ALA A 431 3.45 6.06 -16.13
C ALA A 431 2.51 7.16 -16.62
N ALA A 432 1.62 7.65 -15.76
CA ALA A 432 0.70 8.74 -16.07
C ALA A 432 1.42 10.05 -16.46
N LEU A 433 2.50 10.39 -15.74
CA LEU A 433 3.30 11.59 -16.00
C LEU A 433 4.11 11.50 -17.30
N LEU A 434 4.71 10.34 -17.58
CA LEU A 434 5.44 10.09 -18.83
C LEU A 434 4.48 10.16 -20.03
N LEU A 435 3.30 9.57 -19.90
CA LEU A 435 2.23 9.65 -20.91
C LEU A 435 1.83 11.11 -21.17
N ASN A 436 1.66 11.91 -20.11
CA ASN A 436 1.32 13.32 -20.28
C ASN A 436 2.46 14.11 -20.95
N GLU A 437 3.73 13.90 -20.58
CA GLU A 437 4.87 14.52 -21.27
C GLU A 437 4.96 14.11 -22.75
N TYR A 438 4.63 12.84 -23.06
CA TYR A 438 4.59 12.34 -24.43
C TYR A 438 3.54 13.05 -25.28
N ILE A 439 2.30 13.12 -24.78
CA ILE A 439 1.17 13.78 -25.45
C ILE A 439 1.46 15.28 -25.65
N GLU A 440 2.04 15.95 -24.66
CA GLU A 440 2.37 17.38 -24.77
C GLU A 440 3.48 17.66 -25.79
N ARG A 441 4.46 16.78 -25.93
CA ARG A 441 5.59 16.96 -26.87
C ARG A 441 5.20 16.64 -28.31
N LYS A 442 4.45 15.56 -28.54
CA LYS A 442 4.12 15.06 -29.89
C LYS A 442 2.86 15.72 -30.50
N LYS A 443 2.67 17.03 -30.31
CA LYS A 443 1.45 17.80 -30.66
C LYS A 443 0.77 17.50 -32.03
N ARG A 444 1.38 16.78 -32.99
CA ARG A 444 0.83 16.39 -34.30
C ARG A 444 1.51 15.15 -34.98
N ARG A 445 1.78 14.01 -34.31
CA ARG A 445 2.34 12.83 -35.04
C ARG A 445 1.65 11.48 -34.86
N LEU A 446 0.89 11.26 -33.79
CA LEU A 446 0.04 10.07 -33.66
C LEU A 446 -1.40 10.51 -33.63
N SER A 447 -2.24 9.83 -34.41
CA SER A 447 -3.69 9.98 -34.31
C SER A 447 -4.14 9.56 -32.92
N ASP A 448 -5.12 10.27 -32.35
CA ASP A 448 -5.73 9.88 -31.07
C ASP A 448 -6.24 8.43 -31.14
N HIS A 449 -6.65 7.95 -32.33
CA HIS A 449 -7.03 6.55 -32.57
C HIS A 449 -5.91 5.55 -32.29
N THR A 450 -4.69 5.79 -32.76
CA THR A 450 -3.55 4.86 -32.53
C THR A 450 -3.19 4.78 -31.05
N LEU A 451 -3.27 5.91 -30.35
CA LEU A 451 -3.05 5.93 -28.90
C LEU A 451 -4.12 5.11 -28.17
N ILE A 452 -5.40 5.30 -28.53
CA ILE A 452 -6.50 4.54 -27.93
C ILE A 452 -6.35 3.04 -28.21
N LEU A 453 -6.03 2.64 -29.44
CA LEU A 453 -5.77 1.24 -29.81
C LEU A 453 -4.64 0.62 -28.98
N ALA A 454 -3.53 1.33 -28.80
CA ALA A 454 -2.43 0.86 -27.97
C ALA A 454 -2.84 0.67 -26.50
N PHE A 455 -3.61 1.60 -25.93
CA PHE A 455 -4.10 1.48 -24.56
C PHE A 455 -5.16 0.39 -24.41
N MET A 456 -6.03 0.18 -25.40
CA MET A 456 -6.97 -0.94 -25.41
C MET A 456 -6.25 -2.28 -25.47
N PHE A 457 -5.17 -2.38 -26.26
CA PHE A 457 -4.33 -3.58 -26.31
C PHE A 457 -3.69 -3.84 -24.94
N ILE A 458 -3.06 -2.82 -24.32
CA ILE A 458 -2.47 -2.93 -22.98
C ILE A 458 -3.52 -3.34 -21.93
N ALA A 459 -4.68 -2.68 -21.95
CA ALA A 459 -5.79 -3.02 -21.05
C ALA A 459 -6.26 -4.47 -21.24
N SER A 460 -6.31 -4.95 -22.49
CA SER A 460 -6.66 -6.33 -22.79
C SER A 460 -5.62 -7.30 -22.25
N CYS A 461 -4.32 -7.03 -22.42
CA CYS A 461 -3.26 -7.84 -21.82
C CYS A 461 -3.36 -7.90 -20.29
N ILE A 462 -3.65 -6.77 -19.63
CA ILE A 462 -3.85 -6.72 -18.18
C ILE A 462 -5.04 -7.59 -17.76
N VAL A 463 -6.19 -7.45 -18.42
CA VAL A 463 -7.39 -8.23 -18.10
C VAL A 463 -7.20 -9.72 -18.39
N LEU A 464 -6.56 -10.08 -19.51
CA LEU A 464 -6.27 -11.48 -19.83
C LEU A 464 -5.32 -12.11 -18.81
N SER A 465 -4.26 -11.39 -18.40
CA SER A 465 -3.39 -11.84 -17.30
C SER A 465 -4.17 -12.01 -16.02
N TYR A 466 -5.06 -11.06 -15.67
CA TYR A 466 -5.91 -11.17 -14.49
C TYR A 466 -6.79 -12.42 -14.53
N GLN A 467 -7.46 -12.68 -15.64
CA GLN A 467 -8.32 -13.85 -15.81
C GLN A 467 -7.54 -15.17 -15.71
N PHE A 468 -6.31 -15.20 -16.23
CA PHE A 468 -5.45 -16.38 -16.13
C PHE A 468 -5.10 -16.73 -14.67
N PHE A 469 -4.78 -15.72 -13.85
CA PHE A 469 -4.44 -15.90 -12.42
C PHE A 469 -5.64 -15.80 -11.46
N ARG A 470 -6.83 -15.46 -11.96
CA ARG A 470 -8.07 -15.29 -11.17
C ARG A 470 -8.35 -16.47 -10.22
N PRO A 471 -8.20 -17.75 -10.62
CA PRO A 471 -8.44 -18.86 -9.70
C PRO A 471 -7.57 -18.83 -8.43
N LEU A 472 -6.29 -18.44 -8.55
CA LEU A 472 -5.37 -18.28 -7.40
C LEU A 472 -5.70 -17.05 -6.54
N THR A 473 -6.53 -16.15 -7.06
CA THR A 473 -6.90 -14.87 -6.42
C THR A 473 -8.18 -15.00 -5.59
N TYR A 474 -9.18 -15.72 -6.11
CA TYR A 474 -10.50 -15.89 -5.49
C TYR A 474 -10.70 -17.28 -4.91
N TYR A 475 -9.62 -18.02 -4.69
CA TYR A 475 -9.65 -19.34 -4.05
C TYR A 475 -10.51 -20.36 -4.82
N GLU A 476 -10.46 -20.32 -6.15
CA GLU A 476 -11.21 -21.24 -7.00
C GLU A 476 -10.48 -22.58 -7.13
N PRO A 477 -11.20 -23.72 -7.22
CA PRO A 477 -10.57 -25.03 -7.34
C PRO A 477 -9.74 -25.18 -8.62
N LEU A 478 -8.53 -25.73 -8.48
CA LEU A 478 -7.58 -26.03 -9.55
C LEU A 478 -6.99 -27.43 -9.38
N THR A 479 -6.63 -28.06 -10.48
CA THR A 479 -5.75 -29.25 -10.48
C THR A 479 -4.28 -28.85 -10.35
N ASP A 480 -3.42 -29.75 -9.88
CA ASP A 480 -1.98 -29.48 -9.76
C ASP A 480 -1.34 -29.07 -11.09
N LYS A 481 -1.75 -29.70 -12.19
CA LYS A 481 -1.30 -29.33 -13.55
C LYS A 481 -1.66 -27.90 -13.89
N GLN A 482 -2.85 -27.44 -13.49
CA GLN A 482 -3.29 -26.07 -13.73
C GLN A 482 -2.54 -25.06 -12.85
N VAL A 483 -2.12 -25.42 -11.65
CA VAL A 483 -1.26 -24.58 -10.79
C VAL A 483 0.13 -24.47 -11.41
N THR A 484 0.74 -25.59 -11.77
CA THR A 484 2.08 -25.60 -12.38
C THR A 484 2.11 -24.86 -13.71
N ALA A 485 1.06 -24.96 -14.54
CA ALA A 485 0.94 -24.19 -15.78
C ALA A 485 0.89 -22.66 -15.57
N ARG A 486 0.59 -22.20 -14.36
CA ARG A 486 0.61 -20.78 -13.97
C ARG A 486 1.97 -20.32 -13.46
N ASN A 487 2.93 -21.22 -13.28
CA ASN A 487 4.32 -20.86 -12.99
C ASN A 487 5.05 -20.42 -14.26
N LEU A 488 4.68 -19.25 -14.80
CA LEU A 488 5.17 -18.75 -16.08
C LEU A 488 6.68 -18.46 -16.06
N PHE A 489 7.23 -18.16 -14.89
CA PHE A 489 8.64 -17.83 -14.71
C PHE A 489 9.23 -18.61 -13.54
N PRO A 490 10.41 -19.24 -13.67
CA PRO A 490 10.99 -20.04 -12.60
C PRO A 490 11.16 -19.28 -11.27
N TRP A 491 11.47 -17.98 -11.34
CA TRP A 491 11.64 -17.13 -10.15
C TRP A 491 10.33 -16.78 -9.45
N TRP A 492 9.16 -17.04 -10.04
CA TRP A 492 7.89 -16.85 -9.35
C TRP A 492 7.61 -17.95 -8.35
N ASP A 493 8.17 -19.15 -8.56
CA ASP A 493 8.04 -20.28 -7.63
C ASP A 493 6.58 -20.60 -7.26
N VAL A 494 5.66 -20.50 -8.22
CA VAL A 494 4.26 -20.91 -8.04
C VAL A 494 4.22 -22.44 -8.08
N HIS A 495 3.92 -23.07 -6.95
CA HIS A 495 3.86 -24.52 -6.83
C HIS A 495 2.58 -24.99 -6.13
N CYS A 496 2.14 -26.20 -6.48
CA CYS A 496 1.06 -26.87 -5.75
C CYS A 496 1.60 -27.41 -4.41
N ALA A 497 0.71 -27.64 -3.44
CA ALA A 497 1.10 -28.07 -2.09
C ALA A 497 1.81 -29.43 -2.07
N GLN A 498 1.51 -30.30 -3.04
CA GLN A 498 2.09 -31.65 -3.16
C GLN A 498 3.18 -31.74 -4.24
N CYS A 499 3.51 -30.62 -4.89
CA CYS A 499 4.50 -30.56 -5.96
C CYS A 499 5.89 -30.30 -5.37
N GLU A 500 6.92 -30.85 -6.00
CA GLU A 500 8.30 -30.46 -5.71
C GLU A 500 8.50 -28.96 -6.00
N ARG A 501 9.26 -28.29 -5.12
CA ARG A 501 9.61 -26.87 -5.30
C ARG A 501 10.61 -26.70 -6.44
N GLY A 502 10.58 -25.52 -7.05
CA GLY A 502 11.54 -25.19 -8.11
C GLY A 502 12.95 -24.98 -7.57
N ALA A 503 13.97 -25.47 -8.30
CA ALA A 503 15.38 -25.31 -7.93
C ALA A 503 15.96 -23.90 -8.18
N PHE A 504 15.13 -22.91 -8.55
CA PHE A 504 15.61 -21.58 -8.95
C PHE A 504 16.26 -20.81 -7.80
N TRP A 505 15.65 -20.88 -6.62
CA TRP A 505 16.06 -20.11 -5.44
C TRP A 505 17.09 -20.84 -4.57
N CYS A 506 17.01 -22.16 -4.53
CA CYS A 506 17.96 -23.04 -3.86
C CYS A 506 18.00 -24.37 -4.62
N PRO A 507 19.19 -24.97 -4.85
CA PRO A 507 19.29 -26.32 -5.39
C PRO A 507 18.53 -27.32 -4.52
N LEU A 508 17.80 -28.26 -5.12
CA LEU A 508 17.02 -29.27 -4.39
C LEU A 508 17.86 -30.08 -3.39
N SER A 509 19.15 -30.27 -3.67
CA SER A 509 20.11 -30.98 -2.79
C SER A 509 20.48 -30.20 -1.53
N GLU A 510 20.23 -28.90 -1.49
CA GLU A 510 20.61 -27.99 -0.40
C GLU A 510 19.40 -27.52 0.42
N ILE A 511 18.18 -27.93 0.04
CA ILE A 511 16.96 -27.61 0.80
C ILE A 511 17.00 -28.34 2.14
N HIS A 512 16.98 -27.58 3.22
CA HIS A 512 16.86 -28.13 4.56
C HIS A 512 15.50 -28.81 4.69
N SER A 513 15.50 -30.13 4.99
CA SER A 513 14.26 -30.87 5.23
C SER A 513 13.47 -30.27 6.40
N PRO A 514 12.13 -30.36 6.39
CA PRO A 514 11.28 -29.85 7.47
C PRO A 514 11.60 -30.39 8.86
#